data_AF-A0A2D5N7A3-F1
#
_entry.id   AF-A0A2D5N7A3-F1
#
_cell.length_a   1.000
_cell.length_b   1.000
_cell.length_c   1.000
_cell.angle_alpha   90.00
_cell.angle_beta   90.00
_cell.angle_gamma   90.00
#
_symmetry.space_group_name_H-M   'P 1'
#
loop_
_entity.id
_entity.type
_entity.pdbx_description
1 polymer ?
#
loop_
_entity_poly.entity_id
_entity_poly.type
_entity_poly.pdbx_seq_one_letter_code
_entity_poly.pdbx_strand_id
1 'polypeptide(L)' 'MKRKITIIGSGFSSLSAACYLAKMGYEVSVFEKNAEFGGR' A
#
# COMPACT_ATOMS: atom_id res chain seq x y z
N MET A 1 14.14 1.32 14.14
CA MET A 1 12.73 0.89 14.38
C MET A 1 12.00 0.97 13.04
N LYS A 2 11.48 -0.14 12.50
CA LYS A 2 10.70 -0.10 11.24
C LYS A 2 9.32 0.47 11.57
N ARG A 3 8.94 1.58 10.92
CA ARG A 3 7.58 2.13 11.08
C ARG A 3 6.61 1.27 10.28
N LYS A 4 5.48 0.94 10.89
CA LYS A 4 4.37 0.25 10.22
C LYS A 4 3.47 1.28 9.55
N ILE A 5 3.09 1.01 8.31
CA ILE A 5 2.25 1.90 7.51
C ILE A 5 1.08 1.09 6.97
N THR A 6 -0.13 1.59 7.23
CA THR A 6 -1.37 1.01 6.71
C THR A 6 -1.90 1.91 5.60
N ILE A 7 -2.15 1.33 4.43
CA ILE A 7 -2.71 2.00 3.26
C ILE A 7 -4.10 1.43 3.02
N ILE A 8 -5.10 2.29 2.87
CA ILE A 8 -6.48 1.91 2.57
C ILE A 8 -6.79 2.30 1.12
N GLY A 9 -7.22 1.32 0.34
CA GLY A 9 -7.42 1.40 -1.11
C GLY A 9 -6.18 0.95 -1.89
N SER A 10 -6.42 0.23 -2.97
CA SER A 10 -5.41 -0.35 -3.87
C SER A 10 -5.42 0.24 -5.28
N GLY A 11 -5.73 1.53 -5.39
CA GLY A 11 -5.56 2.27 -6.64
C GLY A 11 -4.08 2.40 -7.04
N PHE A 12 -3.83 2.83 -8.28
CA PHE A 12 -2.47 3.00 -8.81
C PHE A 12 -1.57 3.90 -7.95
N SER A 13 -2.13 5.00 -7.41
CA SER A 13 -1.40 5.91 -6.52
C SER A 13 -1.01 5.23 -5.21
N SER A 14 -1.95 4.51 -4.59
CA SER A 14 -1.73 3.78 -3.34
C SER A 14 -0.72 2.65 -3.48
N LEU A 15 -0.79 1.87 -4.56
CA LEU A 15 0.16 0.81 -4.85
C LEU A 15 1.56 1.36 -5.14
N SER A 16 1.66 2.48 -5.87
CA SER A 16 2.92 3.17 -6.11
C SER A 16 3.55 3.63 -4.78
N ALA A 17 2.77 4.28 -3.92
CA ALA A 17 3.23 4.67 -2.59
C ALA A 17 3.67 3.46 -1.74
N ALA A 18 2.91 2.36 -1.77
CA ALA A 18 3.24 1.14 -1.06
C ALA A 18 4.60 0.57 -1.49
N CYS A 19 4.87 0.52 -2.80
CA CYS A 19 6.13 0.06 -3.36
C CYS A 19 7.32 0.91 -2.88
N TYR A 20 7.22 2.23 -2.95
CA TYR A 20 8.31 3.10 -2.50
C TYR A 20 8.55 3.00 -0.99
N LEU A 21 7.49 2.94 -0.19
CA LEU A 21 7.60 2.79 1.26
C LEU A 21 8.21 1.43 1.64
N ALA A 22 7.79 0.34 0.99
CA ALA A 22 8.40 -0.96 1.18
C ALA A 22 9.88 -0.96 0.79
N LYS A 23 10.25 -0.33 -0.33
CA LYS A 23 11.64 -0.16 -0.77
C LYS A 23 12.50 0.63 0.22
N MET A 24 11.90 1.60 0.93
CA MET A 24 12.56 2.35 2.00
C MET A 24 12.67 1.57 3.32
N GLY A 25 12.21 0.32 3.36
CA GLY A 25 12.34 -0.58 4.51
C GLY A 25 11.21 -0.47 5.54
N TYR A 26 10.10 0.20 5.20
CA TYR A 26 8.90 0.24 6.03
C TYR A 26 8.12 -1.08 5.94
N GLU A 27 7.39 -1.42 7.01
CA GLU A 27 6.42 -2.52 6.99
C GLU A 27 5.09 -1.95 6.50
N VAL A 28 4.65 -2.37 5.32
CA VAL A 28 3.48 -1.80 4.65
C VAL A 28 2.41 -2.86 4.48
N SER A 29 1.18 -2.52 4.90
CA SER A 29 -0.02 -3.33 4.66
C SER A 29 -1.02 -2.52 3.85
N VAL A 30 -1.52 -3.09 2.76
CA VAL A 30 -2.53 -2.48 1.89
C VAL A 30 -3.85 -3.23 2.06
N PHE A 31 -4.94 -2.49 2.26
CA PHE A 31 -6.28 -3.04 2.41
C PHE A 31 -7.18 -2.51 1.30
N GLU A 32 -7.82 -3.41 0.57
CA GLU A 32 -8.81 -3.11 -0.46
C GLU A 32 -10.15 -3.70 -0.05
N LYS A 33 -11.24 -2.97 -0.31
CA LYS A 33 -12.60 -3.46 -0.04
C LYS A 33 -13.06 -4.47 -1.10
N ASN A 34 -12.55 -4.32 -2.32
CA ASN A 34 -12.87 -5.16 -3.47
C ASN A 34 -11.97 -6.41 -3.50
N ALA A 35 -12.39 -7.43 -4.26
CA ALA A 35 -11.55 -8.60 -4.51
C ALA A 35 -10.39 -8.31 -5.48
N GLU A 36 -10.49 -7.23 -6.27
CA GLU A 36 -9.53 -6.85 -7.28
C GLU A 36 -8.76 -5.58 -6.90
N PHE A 37 -7.51 -5.52 -7.35
CA PHE A 37 -6.66 -4.34 -7.23
C PHE A 37 -6.84 -3.41 -8.43
N GLY A 38 -6.44 -2.14 -8.28
CA GLY A 38 -6.42 -1.17 -9.37
C GLY A 38 -7.38 0.00 -9.16
N GLY A 39 -8.38 -0.14 -8.29
CA GLY A 39 -9.34 0.92 -8.00
C GLY A 39 -10.50 0.96 -9.01
N ARG A 40 -10.87 2.15 -9.48
CA ARG A 40 -11.81 2.32 -10.62
C ARG A 40 -11.07 2.22 -11.93
#